data_AF-G7H7C1-F1
#
_entry.id   AF-G7H7C1-F1
#
_cell.length_a   1.000
_cell.length_b   1.000
_cell.length_c   1.000
_cell.angle_alpha   90.00
_cell.angle_beta   90.00
_cell.angle_gamma   90.00
#
_symmetry.space_group_name_H-M   'P 1'
#
loop_
_entity.id
_entity.type
_entity.pdbx_description
1 polymer ?
#
loop_
_entity_poly.entity_id
_entity_poly.type
_entity_poly.pdbx_seq_one_letter_code
_entity_poly.pdbx_strand_id
1 'polypeptide(L)' 'MTEETNPTAEAVADTDPARGLAAVRALRTLADRLEDIHVANARTAGWSWQQIAEVLEISRQAVHQKHSRRIDDNVSD' A
#
# COMPACT_ATOMS: atom_id res chain seq x y z
N MET A 1 8.97 -21.28 -19.75
CA MET A 1 8.92 -20.98 -18.30
C MET A 1 9.88 -19.83 -18.09
N THR A 2 9.41 -18.60 -18.30
CA THR A 2 10.21 -17.40 -18.07
C THR A 2 10.33 -17.23 -16.56
N GLU A 3 11.56 -17.29 -16.05
CA GLU A 3 11.84 -16.82 -14.69
C GLU A 3 11.43 -15.35 -14.65
N GLU A 4 10.27 -15.06 -14.07
CA GLU A 4 9.96 -13.70 -13.62
C GLU A 4 10.90 -13.40 -12.45
N THR A 5 12.11 -12.99 -12.79
CA THR A 5 13.04 -12.36 -11.86
C THR A 5 12.35 -11.10 -11.38
N ASN A 6 11.71 -11.18 -10.20
CA ASN A 6 11.17 -10.00 -9.53
C ASN A 6 12.36 -9.14 -9.13
N PRO A 7 12.67 -8.05 -9.86
CA PRO A 7 13.91 -7.29 -9.67
C PRO A 7 14.00 -6.71 -8.24
N THR A 8 12.85 -6.61 -7.57
CA THR A 8 12.73 -6.18 -6.18
C THR A 8 13.24 -7.22 -5.18
N ALA A 9 13.07 -8.52 -5.45
CA ALA A 9 13.52 -9.59 -4.55
C ALA A 9 15.05 -9.74 -4.54
N GLU A 10 15.67 -9.66 -5.72
CA GLU A 10 17.14 -9.73 -5.86
C GLU A 10 17.82 -8.47 -5.29
N ALA A 11 17.23 -7.29 -5.49
CA ALA A 11 17.76 -6.04 -4.94
C ALA A 11 17.65 -5.93 -3.42
N VAL A 12 16.68 -6.62 -2.78
CA VAL A 12 16.59 -6.71 -1.31
C VAL A 12 17.63 -7.67 -0.73
N ALA A 13 18.05 -8.68 -1.50
CA ALA A 13 19.13 -9.60 -1.13
C ALA A 13 20.53 -9.04 -1.40
N ASP A 14 20.63 -7.85 -2.00
CA ASP A 14 21.90 -7.16 -2.26
C ASP A 14 22.55 -6.72 -0.94
N THR A 15 23.84 -7.01 -0.78
CA THR A 15 24.62 -6.63 0.40
C THR A 15 24.94 -5.14 0.47
N ASP A 16 24.74 -4.39 -0.61
CA ASP A 16 24.83 -2.93 -0.61
C ASP A 16 23.62 -2.30 0.11
N PRO A 17 23.81 -1.66 1.28
CA PRO A 17 22.71 -1.04 2.03
C PRO A 17 21.95 0.03 1.24
N ALA A 18 22.61 0.73 0.30
CA ALA A 18 21.95 1.75 -0.51
C ALA A 18 20.93 1.12 -1.48
N ARG A 19 21.29 0.00 -2.11
CA ARG A 19 20.41 -0.74 -3.04
C ARG A 19 19.28 -1.43 -2.28
N GLY A 20 19.58 -2.06 -1.15
CA GLY A 20 18.57 -2.64 -0.27
C GLY A 20 17.54 -1.60 0.22
N LEU A 21 17.99 -0.43 0.69
CA LEU A 21 17.08 0.64 1.12
C LEU A 21 16.26 1.23 -0.03
N ALA A 22 16.84 1.35 -1.23
CA ALA A 22 16.10 1.77 -2.42
C ALA A 22 14.99 0.78 -2.78
N ALA A 23 15.26 -0.53 -2.70
CA ALA A 23 14.27 -1.58 -2.94
C ALA A 23 13.17 -1.57 -1.87
N VAL A 24 13.53 -1.43 -0.58
CA VAL A 24 12.56 -1.27 0.52
C VAL A 24 11.66 -0.05 0.31
N ARG A 25 12.23 1.08 -0.14
CA ARG A 25 11.45 2.28 -0.48
C ARG A 25 10.46 1.99 -1.61
N ALA A 26 10.90 1.33 -2.68
CA ALA A 26 10.03 0.98 -3.80
C ALA A 26 8.87 0.05 -3.36
N LEU A 27 9.16 -0.95 -2.53
CA LEU A 27 8.15 -1.85 -1.97
C LEU A 27 7.13 -1.11 -1.09
N ARG A 28 7.59 -0.18 -0.24
CA ARG A 28 6.68 0.65 0.58
C ARG A 28 5.78 1.51 -0.29
N THR A 29 6.32 2.13 -1.34
CA THR A 29 5.51 2.92 -2.28
C THR A 29 4.48 2.07 -3.01
N LEU A 30 4.84 0.85 -3.44
CA LEU A 30 3.89 -0.08 -4.05
C LEU A 30 2.80 -0.51 -3.06
N ALA A 31 3.20 -0.88 -1.84
CA ALA A 31 2.28 -1.27 -0.77
C ALA A 31 1.29 -0.15 -0.44
N ASP A 32 1.76 1.09 -0.31
CA ASP A 32 0.89 2.26 -0.08
C ASP A 32 -0.13 2.45 -1.20
N ARG A 33 0.29 2.30 -2.47
CA ARG A 33 -0.62 2.43 -3.62
C ARG A 33 -1.67 1.32 -3.65
N LEU A 34 -1.27 0.08 -3.37
CA LEU A 34 -2.20 -1.06 -3.30
C LEU A 34 -3.17 -0.90 -2.13
N GLU A 35 -2.70 -0.43 -0.99
CA GLU A 35 -3.54 -0.12 0.17
C GLU A 35 -4.60 0.92 -0.21
N ASP A 36 -4.22 2.05 -0.82
CA ASP A 36 -5.17 3.09 -1.27
C ASP A 36 -6.27 2.49 -2.18
N ILE A 37 -5.89 1.64 -3.16
CA ILE A 37 -6.84 0.97 -4.07
C ILE A 37 -7.79 0.04 -3.29
N HIS A 38 -7.27 -0.78 -2.38
CA HIS A 38 -8.08 -1.72 -1.62
C HIS A 38 -8.98 -1.03 -0.59
N VAL A 39 -8.52 0.08 0.01
CA VAL A 39 -9.34 0.91 0.88
C VAL A 39 -10.51 1.52 0.10
N ALA A 40 -10.26 2.09 -1.09
CA ALA A 40 -11.32 2.61 -1.95
C ALA A 40 -12.34 1.53 -2.33
N ASN A 41 -11.86 0.33 -2.73
CA ASN A 41 -12.73 -0.80 -3.03
C ASN A 41 -13.57 -1.25 -1.82
N ALA A 42 -12.97 -1.31 -0.63
CA ALA A 42 -13.68 -1.65 0.60
C ALA A 42 -14.77 -0.62 0.94
N ARG A 43 -14.47 0.67 0.75
CA ARG A 43 -15.44 1.75 0.93
C ARG A 43 -16.61 1.64 -0.04
N THR A 44 -16.34 1.37 -1.33
CA THR A 44 -17.38 1.10 -2.34
C THR A 44 -18.21 -0.15 -2.01
N ALA A 45 -17.58 -1.18 -1.43
CA ALA A 45 -18.26 -2.37 -0.94
C ALA A 45 -19.04 -2.15 0.38
N GLY A 46 -19.12 -0.91 0.88
CA GLY A 46 -19.89 -0.55 2.07
C GLY A 46 -19.19 -0.84 3.40
N TRP A 47 -17.92 -1.23 3.40
CA TRP A 47 -17.18 -1.48 4.64
C TRP A 47 -17.00 -0.20 5.44
N SER A 48 -17.21 -0.26 6.75
CA SER A 48 -16.92 0.84 7.67
C SER A 48 -15.41 1.07 7.80
N TRP A 49 -15.03 2.30 8.15
CA TRP A 49 -13.64 2.63 8.48
C TRP A 49 -13.05 1.77 9.61
N GLN A 50 -13.89 1.25 10.51
CA GLN A 50 -13.46 0.37 11.58
C GLN A 50 -13.06 -1.02 11.04
N GLN A 51 -13.84 -1.60 10.13
CA GLN A 51 -13.52 -2.89 9.52
C GLN A 51 -12.22 -2.83 8.71
N ILE A 52 -11.99 -1.72 8.01
CA ILE A 52 -10.72 -1.50 7.28
C ILE A 52 -9.55 -1.38 8.27
N ALA A 53 -9.72 -0.63 9.35
CA ALA A 53 -8.70 -0.45 10.38
C ALA A 53 -8.32 -1.75 11.10
N GLU A 54 -9.30 -2.63 11.34
CA GLU A 54 -9.09 -3.94 11.93
C GLU A 54 -8.21 -4.83 11.04
N VAL A 55 -8.45 -4.83 9.72
CA VAL A 55 -7.62 -5.60 8.76
C VAL A 55 -6.20 -5.02 8.63
N LEU A 56 -6.06 -3.70 8.68
CA LEU A 56 -4.76 -3.02 8.59
C LEU A 56 -4.00 -2.98 9.92
N GLU A 57 -4.57 -3.50 11.00
CA GLU A 57 -4.02 -3.49 12.36
C GLU A 57 -3.59 -2.08 12.84
N ILE A 58 -4.31 -1.05 12.41
CA ILE A 58 -4.08 0.34 12.81
C ILE A 58 -5.35 0.96 13.37
N SER A 59 -5.23 2.13 14.01
CA SER A 59 -6.41 2.80 14.53
C SER A 59 -7.30 3.33 13.39
N ARG A 60 -8.62 3.36 13.63
CA ARG A 60 -9.59 4.01 12.72
C ARG A 60 -9.19 5.45 12.36
N GLN A 61 -8.67 6.20 13.33
CA GLN A 61 -8.23 7.58 13.12
C GLN A 61 -7.03 7.64 12.16
N ALA A 62 -6.07 6.71 12.28
CA ALA A 62 -4.92 6.61 11.39
C ALA A 62 -5.34 6.26 9.95
N VAL A 63 -6.25 5.31 9.76
CA VAL A 63 -6.81 4.98 8.43
C VAL A 63 -7.50 6.21 7.84
N HIS A 64 -8.38 6.84 8.62
CA HIS A 64 -9.15 7.98 8.14
C HIS A 64 -8.25 9.15 7.74
N GLN A 65 -7.25 9.47 8.57
CA GLN A 65 -6.28 10.54 8.26
C GLN A 65 -5.47 10.23 6.99
N LYS A 66 -5.06 8.97 6.80
CA LYS A 66 -4.26 8.55 5.64
C LYS A 66 -5.07 8.59 4.34
N HIS A 67 -6.34 8.18 4.40
CA HIS A 67 -7.12 7.85 3.20
C HIS A 67 -8.25 8.82 2.86
N SER A 68 -8.78 9.59 3.81
CA SER A 68 -9.97 10.42 3.55
C SER A 68 -9.76 11.43 2.43
N ARG A 69 -8.58 12.06 2.35
CA ARG A 69 -8.28 13.08 1.32
C ARG A 69 -8.01 12.48 -0.06
N ARG A 70 -7.52 11.24 -0.13
CA ARG A 70 -7.15 10.58 -1.40
C ARG A 70 -8.35 9.99 -2.12
N ILE A 71 -9.36 9.57 -1.36
CA ILE A 71 -10.60 9.05 -1.94
C ILE A 71 -11.40 10.18 -2.60
N ASP A 72 -11.47 11.36 -1.97
CA ASP A 72 -12.19 12.52 -2.51
C ASP A 72 -11.65 12.92 -3.90
N ASP A 73 -10.33 12.81 -4.10
CA ASP A 73 -9.67 13.08 -5.39
C ASP A 73 -10.01 12.02 -6.46
N ASN A 74 -10.12 10.74 -6.09
CA ASN A 74 -10.33 9.62 -7.03
C ASN A 74 -11.80 9.37 -7.39
N VAL A 75 -12.75 9.91 -6.61
CA VAL A 75 -14.19 9.90 -6.94
C VAL A 75 -14.56 11.05 -7.89
N SER A 76 -13.66 12.01 -8.09
CA SER A 76 -13.88 13.21 -8.90
C SER A 76 -13.44 13.09 -10.37
N ASP A 77 -12.98 11.91 -10.80
CA ASP A 77 -12.57 11.58 -12.20
C ASP A 77 -13.56 10.58 -12.84
#